data_AF-A0A8I6X3F5-F1
#
_entry.id   AF-A0A8I6X3F5-F1
#
_cell.length_a   1.000
_cell.length_b   1.000
_cell.length_c   1.000
_cell.angle_alpha   90.00
_cell.angle_beta   90.00
_cell.angle_gamma   90.00
#
_symmetry.space_group_name_H-M   'P 1'
#
loop_
_entity.id
_entity.type
_entity.pdbx_description
1 polymer ?
#
loop_
_entity_poly.entity_id
_entity_poly.type
_entity_poly.pdbx_seq_one_letter_code
_entity_poly.pdbx_strand_id
1 'polypeptide(L)'
;MPSARAVALPPCTILLLLLLVPCAEGQPPEATPPRGLAIEQILSKNGCGAFAGLVAATAGVSQVLREQSEAGLTVFCPGDDAVAAFLPRFRNLTAGGQASLLLYHGVAARSSEVELNLYESLGEIAVRTLDRGRWGDGMLTICSCEGTMRLSSSPSSFGTPDEARVTNTVVYNNRLTLHLIDAVLVPGAPAVFDYSESLVTACFILGLVTLVLGSCALRAICS
;
A
#
# COMPACT_ATOMS: atom_id res chain seq x y z
N MET A 1 -5.97 61.92 35.56
CA MET A 1 -6.19 61.84 34.10
C MET A 1 -4.92 62.27 33.39
N PRO A 2 -4.29 61.37 32.62
CA PRO A 2 -3.65 61.76 31.38
C PRO A 2 -4.19 60.95 30.18
N SER A 3 -4.24 61.66 29.07
CA SER A 3 -4.81 61.30 27.76
C SER A 3 -3.96 60.26 27.03
N ALA A 4 -4.57 59.16 26.58
CA ALA A 4 -3.95 58.23 25.63
C ALA A 4 -3.95 58.85 24.23
N ARG A 5 -2.76 59.14 23.69
CA ARG A 5 -2.58 59.50 22.27
C ARG A 5 -2.49 58.21 21.47
N ALA A 6 -3.42 58.02 20.53
CA ALA A 6 -3.32 56.99 19.51
C ALA A 6 -2.17 57.34 18.56
N VAL A 7 -1.14 56.50 18.52
CA VAL A 7 -0.06 56.60 17.53
C VAL A 7 -0.52 55.84 16.28
N ALA A 8 -0.75 56.58 15.19
CA ALA A 8 -1.03 56.00 13.89
C ALA A 8 0.24 55.33 13.35
N LEU A 9 0.21 54.01 13.20
CA LEU A 9 1.30 53.23 12.62
C LEU A 9 1.20 53.22 11.08
N PRO A 10 2.33 53.32 10.36
CA PRO A 10 2.34 53.35 8.89
C PRO A 10 1.86 52.02 8.29
N PRO A 11 1.29 52.03 7.07
CA PRO A 11 0.64 50.86 6.45
C PRO A 11 1.59 49.67 6.22
N CYS A 12 2.91 49.89 6.24
CA CYS A 12 3.92 48.85 6.08
C CYS A 12 4.11 47.98 7.35
N THR A 13 3.76 48.49 8.54
CA THR A 13 3.94 47.77 9.81
C THR A 13 2.86 46.71 10.03
N ILE A 14 1.65 46.92 9.48
CA ILE A 14 0.54 45.95 9.54
C ILE A 14 0.87 44.69 8.73
N LEU A 15 1.58 44.82 7.62
CA LEU A 15 1.98 43.68 6.78
C LEU A 15 3.01 42.78 7.49
N LEU A 16 3.87 43.35 8.34
CA LEU A 16 4.85 42.57 9.12
C LEU A 16 4.22 41.75 10.26
N LEU A 17 3.10 42.23 10.82
CA LEU A 17 2.35 41.54 11.88
C LEU A 17 1.55 40.33 11.36
N LEU A 18 1.13 40.35 10.08
CA LEU A 18 0.38 39.25 9.47
C LEU A 18 1.27 38.04 9.11
N LEU A 19 2.59 38.24 8.94
CA LEU A 19 3.56 37.15 8.68
C LEU A 19 3.97 36.39 9.95
N LEU A 20 3.59 36.89 11.14
CA LEU A 20 3.90 36.31 12.44
C LEU A 20 2.71 35.56 13.06
N VAL A 21 1.62 35.36 12.32
CA VAL A 21 0.51 34.50 12.76
C VAL A 21 0.91 33.05 12.43
N PRO A 22 1.36 32.23 13.41
CA PRO A 22 1.36 30.81 13.19
C PRO A 22 -0.10 30.41 12.97
N CYS A 23 -0.40 29.86 11.78
CA CYS A 23 -1.59 29.02 11.62
C CYS A 23 -1.43 27.83 12.58
N ALA A 24 -1.88 28.01 13.82
CA ALA A 24 -2.20 26.91 14.70
C ALA A 24 -3.54 26.33 14.24
N GLU A 25 -3.51 25.68 13.08
CA GLU A 25 -4.56 24.75 12.70
C GLU A 25 -4.37 23.54 13.60
N GLY A 26 -5.40 23.21 14.38
CA GLY A 26 -5.34 22.19 15.41
C GLY A 26 -4.95 20.83 14.84
N GLN A 27 -3.64 20.53 14.86
CA GLN A 27 -3.15 19.18 14.69
C GLN A 27 -3.75 18.31 15.80
N PRO A 28 -4.40 17.18 15.46
CA PRO A 28 -4.76 16.17 16.44
C PRO A 28 -3.51 15.83 17.26
N PRO A 29 -3.65 15.61 18.58
CA PRO A 29 -2.50 15.37 19.44
C PRO A 29 -1.62 14.27 18.84
N GLU A 30 -0.38 14.64 18.53
CA GLU A 30 0.64 13.73 18.03
C GLU A 30 0.86 12.64 19.08
N ALA A 31 0.15 11.53 18.92
CA ALA A 31 0.32 10.35 19.74
C ALA A 31 1.64 9.71 19.31
N THR A 32 2.75 10.20 19.85
CA THR A 32 4.01 9.47 19.83
C THR A 32 3.74 8.12 20.52
N PRO A 33 3.84 6.97 19.82
CA PRO A 33 3.65 5.69 20.47
C PRO A 33 4.72 5.54 21.57
N PRO A 34 4.35 5.18 22.81
CA PRO A 34 5.34 4.95 23.87
C PRO A 34 6.37 3.91 23.41
N ARG A 35 7.66 4.21 23.65
CA ARG A 35 8.74 3.25 23.41
C ARG A 35 8.44 1.94 24.16
N GLY A 36 8.36 0.84 23.42
CA GLY A 36 8.11 -0.49 24.00
C GLY A 36 6.66 -0.99 23.96
N LEU A 37 5.70 -0.24 23.38
CA LEU A 37 4.44 -0.88 23.01
C LEU A 37 4.66 -1.85 21.84
N ALA A 38 4.14 -3.06 22.00
CA ALA A 38 4.11 -4.03 20.92
C ALA A 38 3.30 -3.43 19.74
N ILE A 39 3.78 -3.60 18.50
CA ILE A 39 3.19 -2.94 17.33
C ILE A 39 1.69 -3.27 17.18
N GLU A 40 1.31 -4.48 17.58
CA GLU A 40 -0.06 -4.99 17.57
C GLU A 40 -0.98 -4.20 18.50
N GLN A 41 -0.47 -3.69 19.62
CA GLN A 41 -1.24 -2.81 20.50
C GLN A 41 -1.49 -1.46 19.85
N ILE A 42 -0.54 -0.96 19.05
CA ILE A 42 -0.71 0.27 18.27
C ILE A 42 -1.77 0.03 17.20
N LEU A 43 -1.66 -1.06 16.42
CA LEU A 43 -2.64 -1.44 15.40
C LEU A 43 -4.05 -1.54 15.99
N SER A 44 -4.20 -2.28 17.09
CA SER A 44 -5.49 -2.53 17.74
C SER A 44 -6.15 -1.27 18.29
N LYS A 45 -5.37 -0.36 18.89
CA LYS A 45 -5.90 0.92 19.41
C LYS A 45 -6.38 1.87 18.33
N ASN A 46 -5.91 1.70 17.10
CA ASN A 46 -6.11 2.65 16.01
C ASN A 46 -7.06 2.13 14.91
N GLY A 47 -7.90 1.14 15.22
CA GLY A 47 -9.03 0.76 14.35
C GLY A 47 -8.79 -0.44 13.42
N CYS A 48 -7.72 -1.20 13.61
CA CYS A 48 -7.47 -2.44 12.87
C CYS A 48 -7.06 -3.60 13.79
N GLY A 49 -7.92 -3.89 14.77
CA GLY A 49 -7.68 -4.92 15.79
C GLY A 49 -7.67 -6.34 15.24
N ALA A 50 -8.49 -6.64 14.23
CA ALA A 50 -8.51 -7.93 13.56
C ALA A 50 -7.17 -8.18 12.83
N PHE A 51 -6.67 -7.18 12.11
CA PHE A 51 -5.35 -7.24 11.48
C PHE A 51 -4.24 -7.41 12.52
N ALA A 52 -4.29 -6.66 13.63
CA ALA A 52 -3.36 -6.81 14.74
C ALA A 52 -3.32 -8.24 15.31
N GLY A 53 -4.49 -8.87 15.43
CA GLY A 53 -4.62 -10.26 15.87
C GLY A 53 -3.95 -11.25 14.91
N LEU A 54 -4.07 -11.02 13.59
CA LEU A 54 -3.37 -11.83 12.59
C LEU A 54 -1.85 -11.64 12.67
N VAL A 55 -1.38 -10.41 12.80
CA VAL A 55 0.04 -10.10 13.01
C VAL A 55 0.61 -10.81 14.23
N ALA A 56 -0.11 -10.78 15.36
CA ALA A 56 0.29 -11.47 16.58
C ALA A 56 0.29 -13.01 16.44
N ALA A 57 -0.65 -13.56 15.65
CA ALA A 57 -0.79 -15.01 15.47
C ALA A 57 0.18 -15.60 14.44
N THR A 58 0.71 -14.79 13.52
CA THR A 58 1.62 -15.25 12.47
C THR A 58 3.08 -15.04 12.88
N ALA A 59 3.81 -16.15 13.04
CA ALA A 59 5.19 -16.16 13.51
C ALA A 59 6.11 -15.24 12.68
N GLY A 60 6.89 -14.40 13.37
CA GLY A 60 7.92 -13.54 12.79
C GLY A 60 7.43 -12.21 12.23
N VAL A 61 6.13 -12.02 11.99
CA VAL A 61 5.60 -10.78 11.39
C VAL A 61 5.78 -9.58 12.31
N SER A 62 5.39 -9.70 13.58
CA SER A 62 5.53 -8.63 14.58
C SER A 62 6.97 -8.17 14.75
N GLN A 63 7.92 -9.11 14.71
CA GLN A 63 9.34 -8.82 14.84
C GLN A 63 9.83 -7.97 13.66
N VAL A 64 9.51 -8.37 12.43
CA VAL A 64 9.92 -7.63 11.22
C VAL A 64 9.35 -6.22 11.22
N LEU A 65 8.07 -6.05 11.53
CA LEU A 65 7.46 -4.71 11.57
C LEU A 65 8.08 -3.84 12.67
N ARG A 66 8.30 -4.39 13.87
CA ARG A 66 8.95 -3.67 14.97
C ARG A 66 10.36 -3.24 14.60
N GLU A 67 11.17 -4.13 14.04
CA GLU A 67 12.54 -3.82 13.61
C GLU A 67 12.56 -2.73 12.53
N GLN A 68 11.64 -2.79 11.57
CA GLN A 68 11.54 -1.76 10.54
C GLN A 68 11.10 -0.39 11.08
N SER A 69 10.24 -0.36 12.10
CA SER A 69 9.75 0.91 12.69
C SER A 69 10.86 1.79 13.27
N GLU A 70 12.01 1.21 13.63
CA GLU A 70 13.18 1.99 14.08
C GLU A 70 13.85 2.76 12.94
N ALA A 71 13.78 2.25 11.70
CA ALA A 71 14.34 2.88 10.51
C ALA A 71 13.33 3.81 9.79
N GLY A 72 12.03 3.55 9.97
CA GLY A 72 10.95 4.21 9.24
C GLY A 72 10.04 3.16 8.61
N LEU A 73 8.77 3.15 9.03
CA LEU A 73 7.76 2.19 8.58
C LEU A 73 6.46 2.92 8.28
N THR A 74 5.88 2.62 7.13
CA THR A 74 4.49 2.96 6.80
C THR A 74 3.68 1.67 6.71
N VAL A 75 2.61 1.55 7.49
CA VAL A 75 1.70 0.39 7.50
C VAL A 75 0.34 0.80 6.97
N PHE A 76 -0.15 0.07 5.97
CA PHE A 76 -1.49 0.17 5.44
C PHE A 76 -2.36 -0.88 6.13
N CYS A 77 -3.09 -0.47 7.16
CA CYS A 77 -3.86 -1.36 8.01
C CYS A 77 -5.29 -1.55 7.49
N PRO A 78 -5.68 -2.75 7.03
CA PRO A 78 -7.04 -2.99 6.62
C PRO A 78 -7.99 -2.92 7.82
N GLY A 79 -9.13 -2.26 7.62
CA GLY A 79 -10.19 -2.19 8.63
C GLY A 79 -10.75 -3.57 8.97
N ASP A 80 -11.31 -3.71 10.17
CA ASP A 80 -11.73 -5.01 10.72
C ASP A 80 -12.78 -5.72 9.83
N ASP A 81 -13.68 -4.97 9.17
CA ASP A 81 -14.66 -5.52 8.25
C ASP A 81 -14.02 -6.14 7.00
N ALA A 82 -13.00 -5.47 6.45
CA ALA A 82 -12.24 -5.97 5.30
C ALA A 82 -11.47 -7.25 5.66
N VAL A 83 -10.86 -7.27 6.86
CA VAL A 83 -10.18 -8.46 7.38
C VAL A 83 -11.16 -9.60 7.60
N ALA A 84 -12.33 -9.33 8.19
CA ALA A 84 -13.36 -10.33 8.44
C ALA A 84 -13.84 -10.99 7.13
N ALA A 85 -14.08 -10.19 6.09
CA ALA A 85 -14.46 -10.69 4.77
C ALA A 85 -13.36 -11.54 4.12
N PHE A 86 -12.09 -11.19 4.33
CA PHE A 86 -10.95 -11.90 3.74
C PHE A 86 -10.49 -13.13 4.55
N LEU A 87 -10.89 -13.25 5.81
CA LEU A 87 -10.41 -14.27 6.75
C LEU A 87 -10.51 -15.72 6.24
N PRO A 88 -11.59 -16.14 5.52
CA PRO A 88 -11.65 -17.49 4.94
C PRO A 88 -10.52 -17.76 3.93
N ARG A 89 -10.17 -16.78 3.09
CA ARG A 89 -9.05 -16.87 2.14
C ARG A 89 -7.73 -16.93 2.90
N PHE A 90 -7.55 -16.08 3.90
CA PHE A 90 -6.34 -16.04 4.73
C PHE A 90 -6.02 -17.39 5.38
N ARG A 91 -7.04 -18.05 5.94
CA ARG A 91 -6.88 -19.37 6.59
C ARG A 91 -6.48 -20.48 5.62
N ASN A 92 -6.78 -20.34 4.34
CA ASN A 92 -6.41 -21.30 3.31
C ASN A 92 -4.96 -21.12 2.80
N LEU A 93 -4.25 -20.10 3.29
CA LEU A 93 -2.86 -19.84 2.92
C LEU A 93 -1.90 -20.70 3.74
N THR A 94 -0.74 -20.99 3.15
CA THR A 94 0.38 -21.56 3.91
C THR A 94 0.88 -20.57 4.96
N ALA A 95 1.60 -21.03 5.98
CA ALA A 95 2.20 -20.14 6.98
C ALA A 95 3.10 -19.07 6.34
N GLY A 96 3.83 -19.44 5.28
CA GLY A 96 4.61 -18.50 4.47
C GLY A 96 3.74 -17.48 3.75
N GLY A 97 2.65 -17.92 3.12
CA GLY A 97 1.69 -17.04 2.47
C GLY A 97 1.02 -16.07 3.45
N GLN A 98 0.62 -16.54 4.63
CA GLN A 98 0.07 -15.68 5.68
C GLN A 98 1.06 -14.58 6.09
N ALA A 99 2.32 -14.94 6.36
CA ALA A 99 3.35 -13.97 6.71
C ALA A 99 3.60 -12.97 5.57
N SER A 100 3.69 -13.46 4.33
CA SER A 100 3.87 -12.65 3.13
C SER A 100 2.75 -11.64 2.93
N LEU A 101 1.49 -12.07 3.06
CA LEU A 101 0.33 -11.18 2.92
C LEU A 101 0.32 -10.09 4.00
N LEU A 102 0.62 -10.44 5.25
CA LEU A 102 0.67 -9.44 6.33
C LEU A 102 1.82 -8.44 6.15
N LEU A 103 3.00 -8.90 5.70
CA LEU A 103 4.16 -8.03 5.44
C LEU A 103 3.99 -7.19 4.17
N TYR A 104 3.14 -7.59 3.23
CA TYR A 104 2.83 -6.80 2.04
C TYR A 104 2.16 -5.45 2.38
N HIS A 105 1.50 -5.37 3.53
CA HIS A 105 0.87 -4.14 4.04
C HIS A 105 1.88 -3.16 4.68
N GLY A 106 3.16 -3.53 4.80
CA GLY A 106 4.20 -2.68 5.35
C GLY A 106 5.17 -2.21 4.27
N VAL A 107 5.52 -0.92 4.28
CA VAL A 107 6.51 -0.30 3.38
C VAL A 107 7.65 0.28 4.21
N ALA A 108 8.88 -0.04 3.80
CA ALA A 108 10.12 0.38 4.43
C ALA A 108 10.49 1.85 4.10
N ALA A 109 9.58 2.78 4.36
CA ALA A 109 9.76 4.20 4.07
C ALA A 109 9.09 5.07 5.14
N ARG A 110 9.65 6.27 5.35
CA ARG A 110 9.02 7.30 6.18
C ARG A 110 7.88 7.98 5.41
N SER A 111 6.90 8.52 6.12
CA SER A 111 5.82 9.29 5.50
C SER A 111 6.34 10.41 4.59
N SER A 112 7.33 11.17 5.07
CA SER A 112 7.96 12.26 4.30
C SER A 112 8.61 11.79 2.99
N GLU A 113 9.17 10.58 2.97
CA GLU A 113 9.78 10.00 1.76
C GLU A 113 8.69 9.58 0.77
N VAL A 114 7.61 8.96 1.26
CA VAL A 114 6.45 8.59 0.42
C VAL A 114 5.82 9.82 -0.21
N GLU A 115 5.56 10.86 0.59
CA GLU A 115 4.98 12.13 0.12
C GLU A 115 5.86 12.84 -0.89
N LEU A 116 7.17 12.93 -0.64
CA LEU A 116 8.11 13.56 -1.57
C LEU A 116 8.15 12.80 -2.90
N ASN A 117 8.25 11.47 -2.85
CA ASN A 117 8.29 10.64 -4.06
C ASN A 117 6.98 10.77 -4.86
N LEU A 118 5.83 10.85 -4.20
CA LEU A 118 4.54 11.10 -4.85
C LEU A 118 4.53 12.45 -5.55
N TYR A 119 5.05 13.50 -4.92
CA TYR A 119 5.14 14.82 -5.53
C TYR A 119 6.06 14.81 -6.76
N GLU A 120 7.24 14.23 -6.65
CA GLU A 120 8.22 14.14 -7.75
C GLU A 120 7.72 13.30 -8.93
N SER A 121 6.94 12.25 -8.65
CA SER A 121 6.42 11.32 -9.65
C SER A 121 5.03 11.71 -10.17
N LEU A 122 4.62 12.97 -9.95
CA LEU A 122 3.34 13.52 -10.43
C LEU A 122 2.10 12.75 -9.94
N GLY A 123 2.19 12.18 -8.74
CA GLY A 123 1.08 11.57 -8.04
C GLY A 123 1.07 10.05 -8.05
N GLU A 124 2.02 9.35 -8.68
CA GLU A 124 2.06 7.87 -8.65
C GLU A 124 3.47 7.34 -8.43
N ILE A 125 3.63 6.40 -7.49
CA ILE A 125 4.90 5.73 -7.21
C ILE A 125 4.70 4.23 -7.07
N ALA A 126 5.74 3.45 -7.39
CA ALA A 126 5.82 2.03 -7.08
C ALA A 126 6.85 1.82 -5.96
N VAL A 127 6.43 1.26 -4.83
CA VAL A 127 7.27 1.03 -3.65
C VAL A 127 7.39 -0.44 -3.33
N ARG A 128 8.54 -0.84 -2.81
CA ARG A 128 8.77 -2.22 -2.36
C ARG A 128 8.19 -2.43 -0.96
N THR A 129 7.39 -3.47 -0.79
CA THR A 129 6.81 -3.87 0.49
C THR A 129 7.79 -4.71 1.33
N LEU A 130 7.48 -4.91 2.61
CA LEU A 130 8.26 -5.74 3.52
C LEU A 130 8.16 -7.23 3.23
N ASP A 131 7.21 -7.67 2.40
CA ASP A 131 7.20 -9.02 1.86
C ASP A 131 8.43 -9.30 0.97
N ARG A 132 8.96 -8.25 0.33
CA ARG A 132 10.11 -8.31 -0.58
C ARG A 132 9.93 -9.27 -1.77
N GLY A 133 8.69 -9.52 -2.18
CA GLY A 133 8.38 -10.38 -3.34
C GLY A 133 8.55 -11.87 -3.02
N ARG A 134 8.40 -12.23 -1.75
CA ARG A 134 8.33 -13.64 -1.35
C ARG A 134 7.01 -14.26 -1.84
N TRP A 135 6.00 -13.42 -2.01
CA TRP A 135 4.79 -13.72 -2.77
C TRP A 135 4.57 -12.62 -3.80
N GLY A 136 4.74 -12.94 -5.08
CA GLY A 136 4.49 -11.95 -6.13
C GLY A 136 5.71 -11.13 -6.52
N ASP A 137 5.46 -9.94 -7.08
CA ASP A 137 6.51 -8.96 -7.40
C ASP A 137 6.97 -8.16 -6.15
N GLY A 138 6.17 -8.17 -5.09
CA GLY A 138 6.42 -7.44 -3.85
C GLY A 138 6.32 -5.91 -3.99
N MET A 139 5.78 -5.41 -5.09
CA MET A 139 5.64 -3.98 -5.38
C MET A 139 4.20 -3.53 -5.14
N LEU A 140 4.06 -2.41 -4.45
CA LEU A 140 2.79 -1.73 -4.21
C LEU A 140 2.81 -0.40 -4.95
N THR A 141 1.79 -0.16 -5.77
CA THR A 141 1.58 1.14 -6.40
C THR A 141 0.77 2.02 -5.47
N ILE A 142 1.26 3.23 -5.21
CA ILE A 142 0.58 4.25 -4.43
C ILE A 142 0.28 5.41 -5.38
N CYS A 143 -1.01 5.71 -5.56
CA CYS A 143 -1.45 6.88 -6.31
C CYS A 143 -2.10 7.91 -5.37
N SER A 144 -1.68 9.17 -5.44
CA SER A 144 -2.46 10.31 -4.97
C SER A 144 -3.37 10.80 -6.11
N CYS A 145 -4.42 10.01 -6.37
CA CYS A 145 -5.36 10.21 -7.45
C CYS A 145 -6.56 11.03 -6.92
N GLU A 146 -6.88 12.17 -7.54
CA GLU A 146 -8.12 12.93 -7.24
C GLU A 146 -8.27 13.32 -5.75
N GLY A 147 -7.15 13.58 -5.06
CA GLY A 147 -7.14 13.92 -3.63
C GLY A 147 -7.38 12.74 -2.67
N THR A 148 -7.46 11.51 -3.18
CA THR A 148 -7.52 10.28 -2.38
C THR A 148 -6.28 9.43 -2.63
N MET A 149 -5.62 8.96 -1.57
CA MET A 149 -4.53 7.99 -1.71
C MET A 149 -5.12 6.59 -1.99
N ARG A 150 -4.75 6.01 -3.14
CA ARG A 150 -5.17 4.69 -3.62
C ARG A 150 -3.96 3.77 -3.68
N LEU A 151 -4.18 2.51 -3.38
CA LEU A 151 -3.15 1.48 -3.25
C LEU A 151 -3.52 0.30 -4.13
N SER A 152 -2.63 -0.11 -5.02
CA SER A 152 -2.90 -1.19 -5.96
C SER A 152 -1.72 -2.15 -6.00
N SER A 153 -2.02 -3.44 -5.95
CA SER A 153 -1.01 -4.47 -6.14
C SER A 153 -0.53 -4.51 -7.58
N SER A 154 0.78 -4.64 -7.77
CA SER A 154 1.40 -4.81 -9.08
C SER A 154 1.68 -6.30 -9.37
N PRO A 155 1.64 -6.74 -10.66
CA PRO A 155 0.94 -6.07 -11.75
C PRO A 155 -0.58 -6.05 -11.49
N SER A 156 -1.28 -5.06 -12.06
CA SER A 156 -2.75 -4.99 -11.99
C SER A 156 -3.35 -6.30 -12.50
N SER A 157 -4.02 -7.06 -11.64
CA SER A 157 -4.68 -8.29 -12.05
C SER A 157 -5.77 -7.97 -13.07
N PHE A 158 -5.78 -8.68 -14.21
CA PHE A 158 -6.81 -8.53 -15.23
C PHE A 158 -8.18 -8.87 -14.63
N GLY A 159 -9.10 -7.90 -14.58
CA GLY A 159 -10.52 -8.13 -14.31
C GLY A 159 -11.07 -7.54 -13.01
N THR A 160 -10.24 -7.21 -12.01
CA THR A 160 -10.65 -6.46 -10.82
C THR A 160 -9.46 -5.71 -10.24
N PRO A 161 -9.55 -4.39 -9.99
CA PRO A 161 -8.55 -3.72 -9.16
C PRO A 161 -8.71 -4.24 -7.73
N ASP A 162 -7.74 -5.02 -7.25
CA ASP A 162 -7.49 -5.17 -5.80
C ASP A 162 -6.93 -3.84 -5.30
N GLU A 163 -7.78 -2.82 -5.33
CA GLU A 163 -7.43 -1.44 -5.03
C GLU A 163 -8.04 -1.07 -3.68
N ALA A 164 -7.16 -0.72 -2.76
CA ALA A 164 -7.55 -0.24 -1.45
C ALA A 164 -7.44 1.29 -1.41
N ARG A 165 -8.39 1.94 -0.73
CA ARG A 165 -8.37 3.38 -0.52
C ARG A 165 -7.96 3.66 0.90
N VAL A 166 -7.07 4.65 1.07
CA VAL A 166 -6.76 5.17 2.41
C VAL A 166 -7.97 5.96 2.90
N THR A 167 -8.58 5.48 3.97
CA THR A 167 -9.77 6.09 4.59
C THR A 167 -9.39 7.06 5.69
N ASN A 168 -8.29 6.81 6.40
CA ASN A 168 -7.81 7.66 7.47
C ASN A 168 -6.31 7.48 7.72
N THR A 169 -5.67 8.47 8.33
CA THR A 169 -4.30 8.36 8.87
C THR A 169 -4.39 8.54 10.38
N VAL A 170 -4.15 7.46 11.12
CA VAL A 170 -4.38 7.39 12.57
C VAL A 170 -3.10 7.50 13.38
N VAL A 171 -1.95 7.22 12.75
CA VAL A 171 -0.63 7.50 13.32
C VAL A 171 0.20 8.17 12.24
N TYR A 172 0.83 9.29 12.57
CA TYR A 172 1.73 10.01 11.67
C TYR A 172 2.95 10.49 12.46
N ASN A 173 4.08 9.81 12.30
CA ASN A 173 5.37 10.25 12.83
C ASN A 173 6.52 9.63 12.02
N ASN A 174 7.74 10.12 12.24
CA ASN A 174 8.92 9.75 11.46
C ASN A 174 9.36 8.27 11.58
N ARG A 175 8.83 7.51 12.54
CA ARG A 175 9.17 6.10 12.78
C ARG A 175 8.09 5.16 12.28
N LEU A 176 6.83 5.49 12.57
CA LEU A 176 5.67 4.70 12.21
C LEU A 176 4.57 5.62 11.69
N THR A 177 4.13 5.36 10.47
CA THR A 177 2.90 5.92 9.92
C THR A 177 1.89 4.79 9.73
N LEU A 178 0.64 5.04 10.12
CA LEU A 178 -0.45 4.07 9.99
C LEU A 178 -1.62 4.68 9.21
N HIS A 179 -1.91 4.10 8.07
CA HIS A 179 -3.05 4.41 7.24
C HIS A 179 -4.10 3.32 7.40
N LEU A 180 -5.35 3.67 7.67
CA LEU A 180 -6.47 2.74 7.57
C LEU A 180 -6.89 2.62 6.11
N ILE A 181 -7.16 1.38 5.67
CA ILE A 181 -7.60 1.09 4.31
C ILE A 181 -8.88 0.25 4.31
N ASP A 182 -9.69 0.39 3.26
CA ASP A 182 -11.00 -0.26 3.14
C ASP A 182 -10.97 -1.66 2.51
N ALA A 183 -9.81 -2.12 2.03
CA ALA A 183 -9.64 -3.45 1.46
C ALA A 183 -8.32 -4.10 1.89
N VAL A 184 -8.26 -5.43 1.88
CA VAL A 184 -7.03 -6.18 2.14
C VAL A 184 -6.19 -6.21 0.87
N LEU A 185 -4.94 -5.75 0.95
CA LEU A 185 -3.99 -5.82 -0.15
C LEU A 185 -3.51 -7.26 -0.34
N VAL A 186 -3.67 -7.78 -1.54
CA VAL A 186 -3.20 -9.13 -1.89
C VAL A 186 -2.01 -8.96 -2.83
N PRO A 187 -0.82 -9.51 -2.52
CA PRO A 187 0.29 -9.47 -3.45
C PRO A 187 -0.15 -10.03 -4.80
N GLY A 188 0.17 -9.33 -5.89
CA GLY A 188 -0.07 -9.86 -7.23
C GLY A 188 0.53 -11.25 -7.35
N ALA A 189 -0.11 -12.15 -8.12
CA ALA A 189 0.54 -13.42 -8.42
C ALA A 189 1.96 -13.12 -8.94
N PRO A 190 2.99 -13.93 -8.57
CA PRO A 190 4.28 -13.77 -9.22
C PRO A 190 4.03 -13.81 -10.72
N ALA A 191 4.82 -13.09 -11.51
CA ALA A 191 4.81 -13.25 -12.95
C ALA A 191 5.25 -14.69 -13.27
N VAL A 192 4.34 -15.64 -13.06
CA VAL A 192 4.34 -16.94 -13.66
C VAL A 192 4.20 -16.57 -15.11
N PHE A 193 5.27 -16.80 -15.90
CA PHE A 193 5.15 -16.85 -17.34
C PHE A 193 3.85 -17.58 -17.64
N ASP A 194 2.87 -16.85 -18.17
CA ASP A 194 1.53 -17.37 -18.39
C ASP A 194 1.66 -18.37 -19.54
N TYR A 195 2.05 -19.60 -19.20
CA TYR A 195 2.17 -20.70 -20.13
C TYR A 195 0.81 -21.01 -20.77
N SER A 196 -0.30 -20.47 -20.25
CA SER A 196 -1.62 -20.63 -20.86
C SER A 196 -1.67 -19.99 -22.24
N GLU A 197 -1.26 -18.73 -22.40
CA GLU A 197 -1.22 -18.04 -23.70
C GLU A 197 -0.18 -18.66 -24.65
N SER A 198 0.97 -19.08 -24.11
CA SER A 198 2.01 -19.76 -24.91
C SER A 198 1.62 -21.17 -25.33
N LEU A 199 0.91 -21.93 -24.49
CA LEU A 199 0.39 -23.27 -24.81
C LEU A 199 -0.81 -23.19 -25.73
N VAL A 200 -1.73 -22.25 -25.53
CA VAL A 200 -2.86 -22.00 -26.43
C VAL A 200 -2.33 -21.60 -27.81
N THR A 201 -1.36 -20.68 -27.86
CA THR A 201 -0.70 -20.28 -29.11
C THR A 201 0.08 -21.45 -29.73
N ALA A 202 0.88 -22.17 -28.96
CA ALA A 202 1.62 -23.33 -29.46
C ALA A 202 0.69 -24.45 -29.97
N CYS A 203 -0.42 -24.71 -29.28
CA CYS A 203 -1.46 -25.65 -29.72
C CYS A 203 -2.16 -25.16 -30.99
N PHE A 204 -2.42 -23.85 -31.12
CA PHE A 204 -3.03 -23.27 -32.32
C PHE A 204 -2.09 -23.37 -33.53
N ILE A 205 -0.80 -23.08 -33.33
CA ILE A 205 0.24 -23.19 -34.37
C ILE A 205 0.47 -24.66 -34.74
N LEU A 206 0.55 -25.57 -33.77
CA LEU A 206 0.70 -27.01 -34.05
C LEU A 206 -0.54 -27.57 -34.78
N GLY A 207 -1.75 -27.11 -34.41
CA GLY A 207 -3.00 -27.42 -35.11
C GLY A 207 -3.03 -26.91 -36.56
N LEU A 208 -2.56 -25.68 -36.81
CA LEU A 208 -2.43 -25.13 -38.16
C LEU A 208 -1.39 -25.89 -39.01
N VAL A 209 -0.23 -26.21 -38.44
CA VAL A 209 0.84 -26.96 -39.13
C VAL A 209 0.36 -28.35 -39.52
N THR A 210 -0.35 -29.04 -38.62
CA THR A 210 -0.93 -30.37 -38.91
C THR A 210 -2.06 -30.30 -39.95
N LEU A 211 -2.89 -29.25 -39.95
CA LEU A 211 -3.91 -29.02 -40.98
C LEU A 211 -3.29 -28.76 -42.36
N VAL A 212 -2.22 -27.96 -42.44
CA VAL A 212 -1.51 -27.63 -43.69
C VAL A 212 -0.76 -28.85 -44.23
N LEU A 213 -0.05 -29.59 -43.38
CA LEU A 213 0.66 -30.81 -43.79
C LEU A 213 -0.31 -31.93 -44.19
N GLY A 214 -1.43 -32.08 -43.47
CA GLY A 214 -2.49 -33.04 -43.81
C GLY A 214 -3.17 -32.73 -45.15
N SER A 215 -3.37 -31.46 -45.47
CA SER A 215 -3.95 -31.03 -46.76
C SER A 215 -2.95 -31.15 -47.93
N CYS A 216 -1.64 -31.03 -47.68
CA CYS A 216 -0.60 -31.36 -48.66
C CYS A 216 -0.51 -32.88 -48.92
N ALA A 217 -0.58 -33.71 -47.87
CA ALA A 217 -0.54 -35.17 -48.00
C ALA A 217 -1.76 -35.72 -48.79
N LEU A 218 -2.95 -35.16 -48.55
CA LEU A 218 -4.17 -35.57 -49.29
C LEU A 218 -4.10 -35.23 -50.78
N ARG A 219 -3.45 -34.11 -51.16
CA ARG A 219 -3.25 -33.74 -52.57
C ARG A 219 -2.22 -34.60 -53.29
N ALA A 220 -1.22 -35.13 -52.57
CA ALA A 220 -0.20 -36.00 -53.15
C ALA A 220 -0.68 -37.44 -53.40
N ILE A 221 -1.73 -37.89 -52.70
CA ILE A 221 -2.33 -39.23 -52.86
C ILE A 221 -3.41 -39.24 -53.96
N CYS A 222 -3.96 -38.07 -54.31
CA CYS A 222 -5.01 -37.92 -55.33
C CYS A 222 -4.50 -37.38 -56.69
N SER A 223 -3.19 -37.47 -56.98
CA SER A 223 -2.60 -37.18 -58.29
C SER A 223 -1.94 -38.41 -58.88
#